data_AF-A0A8S3JET8-F1
#
_entry.id   AF-A0A8S3JET8-F1
#
_cell.length_a   1.000
_cell.length_b   1.000
_cell.length_c   1.000
_cell.angle_alpha   90.00
_cell.angle_beta   90.00
_cell.angle_gamma   90.00
#
_symmetry.space_group_name_H-M   'P 1'
#
loop_
_entity.id
_entity.type
_entity.pdbx_description
1 polymer ?
#
loop_
_entity_poly.entity_id
_entity_poly.type
_entity_poly.pdbx_seq_one_letter_code
_entity_poly.pdbx_strand_id
1 'polypeptide(L)'
;DFFGSFESWKENLLQVLRKDTDGKNVTNDEKLSIEIVNLTRNLGQIKDFGTVLQNKILVEASEIGPMKRHIEIKLPTGQTYRSGDYLAVLPTNPIETVFRVLKQFQLNTNSQIKIASSTRTFFPTNSPMSAFDILSGYVELNQPISKKQIEILATLCKDKNEQVNLTNLAGDAYEKEILDKRISLLDILEMYRSCELTFSQYLRMLPSLHIRQYSISSSPLWNSEIVTLTYDVHCSPS
;
A
#
# COMPACT_ATOMS: atom_id res chain seq x y z
N ASP A 1 9.39 -26.58 -36.11
CA ASP A 1 8.90 -25.20 -36.35
C ASP A 1 10.01 -24.41 -37.05
N PHE A 2 9.72 -23.22 -37.56
CA PHE A 2 10.71 -22.40 -38.27
C PHE A 2 11.90 -22.06 -37.36
N PHE A 3 11.63 -21.66 -36.11
CA PHE A 3 12.64 -21.25 -35.15
C PHE A 3 13.60 -22.39 -34.76
N GLY A 4 13.11 -23.60 -34.51
CA GLY A 4 13.97 -24.75 -34.20
C GLY A 4 14.82 -25.19 -35.40
N SER A 5 14.29 -25.10 -36.61
CA SER A 5 15.06 -25.41 -37.83
C SER A 5 16.17 -24.38 -38.09
N PHE A 6 15.90 -23.09 -37.83
CA PHE A 6 16.88 -22.03 -37.92
C PHE A 6 17.98 -22.15 -36.87
N GLU A 7 17.62 -22.46 -35.61
CA GLU A 7 18.61 -22.68 -34.55
C GLU A 7 19.50 -23.90 -34.85
N SER A 8 18.92 -24.99 -35.36
CA SER A 8 19.70 -26.17 -35.77
C SER A 8 20.64 -25.86 -36.94
N TRP A 9 20.18 -25.10 -37.94
CA TRP A 9 21.02 -24.65 -39.05
C TRP A 9 22.16 -23.74 -38.56
N LYS A 10 21.86 -22.80 -37.67
CA LYS A 10 22.82 -21.85 -37.07
C LYS A 10 23.89 -22.58 -36.28
N GLU A 11 23.51 -23.54 -35.42
CA GLU A 11 24.46 -24.35 -34.67
C GLU A 11 25.37 -25.18 -35.59
N ASN A 12 24.80 -25.79 -36.64
CA ASN A 12 25.58 -26.52 -37.64
C ASN A 12 26.56 -25.60 -38.39
N LEU A 13 26.11 -24.41 -38.80
CA LEU A 13 26.96 -23.41 -39.46
C LEU A 13 28.12 -22.99 -38.56
N LEU A 14 27.84 -22.71 -37.28
CA LEU A 14 28.86 -22.33 -36.30
C LEU A 14 29.86 -23.47 -36.06
N GLN A 15 29.41 -24.73 -36.02
CA GLN A 15 30.32 -25.87 -35.93
C GLN A 15 31.25 -26.00 -37.13
N VAL A 16 30.76 -25.73 -38.35
CA VAL A 16 31.58 -25.77 -39.56
C VAL A 16 32.61 -24.64 -39.56
N LEU A 17 32.18 -23.40 -39.27
CA LEU A 17 33.08 -22.24 -39.22
C LEU A 17 34.15 -22.35 -38.12
N ARG A 18 33.86 -23.06 -37.03
CA ARG A 18 34.82 -23.39 -35.95
C ARG A 18 35.92 -24.37 -36.37
N LYS A 19 35.73 -25.16 -37.42
CA LYS A 19 36.78 -26.09 -37.90
C LYS A 19 37.83 -25.38 -38.76
N ASP A 20 37.46 -24.30 -39.44
CA ASP A 20 38.36 -23.54 -40.33
C ASP A 20 39.04 -22.37 -39.63
N THR A 21 38.59 -22.00 -38.43
CA THR A 21 39.22 -20.96 -37.62
C THR A 21 39.69 -21.59 -36.32
N ASP A 22 40.96 -21.40 -35.95
CA ASP A 22 41.54 -21.83 -34.67
C ASP A 22 40.98 -20.97 -33.49
N GLY A 23 39.69 -20.65 -33.56
CA GLY A 23 38.98 -19.71 -32.73
C GLY A 23 38.62 -20.35 -31.40
N LYS A 24 39.24 -19.83 -30.33
CA LYS A 24 38.89 -20.19 -28.95
C LYS A 24 37.40 -19.94 -28.69
N ASN A 25 36.79 -20.86 -27.94
CA ASN A 25 35.40 -20.78 -27.49
C ASN A 25 35.10 -19.42 -26.84
N VAL A 26 34.35 -18.56 -27.54
CA VAL A 26 33.54 -17.53 -26.90
C VAL A 26 32.18 -18.17 -26.69
N THR A 27 32.02 -18.86 -25.57
CA THR A 27 30.69 -19.20 -25.07
C THR A 27 30.03 -17.87 -24.78
N ASN A 28 29.08 -17.46 -25.63
CA ASN A 28 28.17 -16.38 -25.31
C ASN A 28 27.25 -16.94 -24.23
N ASP A 29 27.74 -16.99 -22.98
CA ASP A 29 26.87 -17.17 -21.83
C ASP A 29 25.90 -16.00 -21.90
N GLU A 30 24.64 -16.25 -22.26
CA GLU A 30 23.56 -15.31 -22.01
C GLU A 30 23.44 -15.16 -20.49
N LYS A 31 24.29 -14.33 -19.90
CA LYS A 31 24.25 -13.93 -18.50
C LYS A 31 23.13 -12.93 -18.32
N LEU A 32 21.90 -13.39 -18.48
CA LEU A 32 20.74 -12.62 -18.08
C LEU A 32 20.72 -12.65 -16.54
N SER A 33 21.37 -11.64 -15.93
CA SER A 33 21.32 -11.42 -14.49
C SER A 33 20.04 -10.68 -14.15
N ILE A 34 19.11 -11.38 -13.50
CA ILE A 34 17.89 -10.79 -12.96
C ILE A 34 18.21 -10.29 -11.55
N GLU A 35 18.25 -8.96 -11.37
CA GLU A 35 18.25 -8.35 -10.05
C GLU A 35 16.82 -7.99 -9.67
N ILE A 36 16.24 -8.71 -8.71
CA ILE A 36 14.92 -8.40 -8.17
C ILE A 36 15.12 -7.31 -7.11
N VAL A 37 14.91 -6.06 -7.51
CA VAL A 37 14.92 -4.93 -6.58
C VAL A 37 13.55 -4.81 -5.93
N ASN A 38 13.47 -5.22 -4.67
CA ASN A 38 12.31 -4.89 -3.84
C ASN A 38 12.38 -3.40 -3.49
N LEU A 39 11.44 -2.60 -4.01
CA LEU A 39 11.24 -1.22 -3.55
C LEU A 39 10.84 -1.26 -2.09
N THR A 40 11.81 -1.15 -1.19
CA THR A 40 11.55 -0.83 0.21
C THR A 40 10.96 0.57 0.21
N ARG A 41 9.66 0.65 0.53
CA ARG A 41 8.99 1.93 0.72
C ARG A 41 9.83 2.70 1.73
N ASN A 42 10.39 3.82 1.29
CA ASN A 42 11.24 4.65 2.11
C ASN A 42 10.32 5.46 3.05
N LEU A 43 9.70 4.77 4.01
CA LEU A 43 8.73 5.28 4.97
C LEU A 43 9.48 5.87 6.18
N GLY A 44 10.51 6.67 5.90
CA GLY A 44 11.38 7.29 6.91
C GLY A 44 12.48 6.37 7.45
N GLN A 45 12.58 6.26 8.78
CA GLN A 45 13.71 5.68 9.52
C GLN A 45 13.63 4.14 9.73
N ILE A 46 12.57 3.48 9.28
CA ILE A 46 12.40 2.03 9.49
C ILE A 46 13.23 1.29 8.45
N LYS A 47 14.42 0.85 8.85
CA LYS A 47 15.35 0.10 8.00
C LYS A 47 15.20 -1.42 8.15
N ASP A 48 14.78 -1.85 9.33
CA ASP A 48 14.73 -3.27 9.69
C ASP A 48 13.29 -3.70 9.93
N PHE A 49 12.89 -4.83 9.33
CA PHE A 49 11.54 -5.35 9.38
C PHE A 49 11.51 -6.72 10.07
N GLY A 50 10.52 -6.92 10.93
CA GLY A 50 10.23 -8.24 11.48
C GLY A 50 9.62 -9.15 10.41
N THR A 51 9.83 -10.45 10.54
CA THR A 51 9.24 -11.46 9.64
C THR A 51 8.11 -12.19 10.36
N VAL A 52 6.93 -12.22 9.75
CA VAL A 52 5.79 -12.99 10.28
C VAL A 52 6.08 -14.47 10.13
N LEU A 53 6.13 -15.20 11.25
CA LEU A 53 6.36 -16.64 11.29
C LEU A 53 5.04 -17.42 11.33
N GLN A 54 4.07 -16.91 12.08
CA GLN A 54 2.78 -17.56 12.25
C GLN A 54 1.67 -16.52 12.36
N ASN A 55 0.50 -16.83 11.81
CA ASN A 55 -0.73 -16.06 11.95
C ASN A 55 -1.90 -17.03 12.17
N LYS A 56 -2.53 -16.97 13.34
CA LYS A 56 -3.57 -17.91 13.77
C LYS A 56 -4.80 -17.16 14.28
N ILE A 57 -5.98 -17.69 13.97
CA ILE A 57 -7.23 -17.26 14.58
C ILE A 57 -7.34 -17.89 15.98
N LEU A 58 -7.51 -17.05 17.00
CA LEU A 58 -7.77 -17.50 18.38
C LEU A 58 -9.26 -17.62 18.65
N VAL A 59 -10.04 -16.68 18.13
CA VAL A 59 -11.50 -16.61 18.32
C VAL A 59 -12.11 -16.16 16.99
N GLU A 60 -13.09 -16.91 16.50
CA GLU A 60 -13.86 -16.53 15.32
C GLU A 60 -14.79 -15.36 15.62
N ALA A 61 -15.15 -14.58 14.60
CA ALA A 61 -16.13 -13.51 14.75
C ALA A 61 -17.49 -14.10 15.16
N SER A 62 -18.14 -13.48 16.15
CA SER A 62 -19.45 -13.91 16.66
C SER A 62 -20.27 -12.73 17.17
N GLU A 63 -21.50 -12.98 17.59
CA GLU A 63 -22.36 -11.96 18.23
C GLU A 63 -21.72 -11.34 19.49
N ILE A 64 -20.77 -12.05 20.12
CA ILE A 64 -20.11 -11.65 21.36
C ILE A 64 -18.94 -10.69 21.09
N GLY A 65 -18.41 -10.66 19.86
CA GLY A 65 -17.31 -9.76 19.52
C GLY A 65 -16.55 -10.09 18.24
N PRO A 66 -15.56 -9.24 17.91
CA PRO A 66 -14.77 -9.39 16.69
C PRO A 66 -13.84 -10.61 16.77
N MET A 67 -13.44 -11.10 15.59
CA MET A 67 -12.40 -12.11 15.46
C MET A 67 -11.11 -11.65 16.16
N LYS A 68 -10.47 -12.55 16.91
CA LYS A 68 -9.17 -12.29 17.54
C LYS A 68 -8.09 -13.12 16.88
N ARG A 69 -6.96 -12.49 16.60
CA ARG A 69 -5.79 -13.14 15.98
C ARG A 69 -4.58 -13.10 16.89
N HIS A 70 -3.76 -14.12 16.73
CA HIS A 70 -2.42 -14.24 17.27
C HIS A 70 -1.42 -14.26 16.13
N ILE A 71 -0.36 -13.47 16.25
CA ILE A 71 0.71 -13.42 15.27
C ILE A 71 2.05 -13.54 15.98
N GLU A 72 2.93 -14.38 15.43
CA GLU A 72 4.33 -14.50 15.87
C GLU A 72 5.23 -13.83 14.84
N ILE A 73 6.13 -12.97 15.32
CA ILE A 73 6.98 -12.13 14.49
C ILE A 73 8.41 -12.29 14.97
N LYS A 74 9.29 -12.76 14.07
CA LYS A 74 10.73 -12.76 14.29
C LYS A 74 11.27 -11.34 14.18
N LEU A 75 11.96 -10.88 15.21
CA LEU A 75 12.62 -9.58 15.21
C LEU A 75 13.87 -9.60 14.29
N PRO A 76 14.24 -8.45 13.72
CA PRO A 76 15.53 -8.30 13.04
C PRO A 76 16.71 -8.63 13.96
N THR A 77 17.81 -9.06 13.38
CA THR A 77 19.04 -9.34 14.12
C THR A 77 19.50 -8.12 14.92
N GLY A 78 19.79 -8.33 16.20
CA GLY A 78 20.25 -7.26 17.11
C GLY A 78 19.15 -6.47 17.80
N GLN A 79 17.87 -6.70 17.48
CA GLN A 79 16.77 -6.14 18.26
C GLN A 79 16.43 -7.02 19.47
N THR A 80 16.05 -6.36 20.56
CA THR A 80 15.63 -6.98 21.81
C THR A 80 14.38 -6.30 22.34
N TYR A 81 13.58 -6.98 23.14
CA TYR A 81 12.38 -6.41 23.75
C TYR A 81 12.22 -6.85 25.21
N ARG A 82 11.31 -6.18 25.93
CA ARG A 82 10.88 -6.52 27.30
C ARG A 82 9.37 -6.76 27.32
N SER A 83 8.92 -7.59 28.27
CA SER A 83 7.49 -7.73 28.53
C SER A 83 6.88 -6.38 28.90
N GLY A 84 5.77 -6.02 28.24
CA GLY A 84 5.13 -4.71 28.40
C GLY A 84 5.54 -3.67 27.34
N ASP A 85 6.54 -3.96 26.50
CA ASP A 85 6.86 -3.12 25.36
C ASP A 85 5.76 -3.17 24.28
N TYR A 86 5.83 -2.22 23.34
CA TYR A 86 4.93 -2.12 22.19
C TYR A 86 5.67 -2.41 20.89
N LEU A 87 5.01 -3.10 19.96
CA LEU A 87 5.46 -3.24 18.59
C LEU A 87 4.77 -2.19 17.71
N ALA A 88 5.60 -1.42 17.00
CA ALA A 88 5.15 -0.51 15.95
C ALA A 88 4.92 -1.29 14.64
N VAL A 89 3.69 -1.26 14.14
CA VAL A 89 3.28 -1.89 12.88
C VAL A 89 2.88 -0.80 11.90
N LEU A 90 3.58 -0.75 10.77
CA LEU A 90 3.24 0.12 9.65
C LEU A 90 2.38 -0.69 8.66
N PRO A 91 1.09 -0.38 8.51
CA PRO A 91 0.21 -1.20 7.69
C PRO A 91 0.30 -0.81 6.21
N THR A 92 -0.53 -1.47 5.41
CA THR A 92 -0.80 -1.10 4.03
C THR A 92 -2.30 -0.94 3.86
N ASN A 93 -2.73 -0.03 2.97
CA ASN A 93 -4.15 0.06 2.64
C ASN A 93 -4.64 -1.22 1.94
N PRO A 94 -5.93 -1.58 2.09
CA PRO A 94 -6.54 -2.65 1.33
C PRO A 94 -6.39 -2.42 -0.17
N ILE A 95 -6.02 -3.48 -0.89
CA ILE A 95 -5.74 -3.42 -2.32
C ILE A 95 -6.98 -2.99 -3.10
N GLU A 96 -8.16 -3.42 -2.65
CA GLU A 96 -9.46 -3.09 -3.22
C GLU A 96 -9.72 -1.57 -3.16
N THR A 97 -9.44 -0.93 -2.02
CA THR A 97 -9.57 0.53 -1.88
C THR A 97 -8.60 1.26 -2.80
N VAL A 98 -7.35 0.80 -2.88
CA VAL A 98 -6.34 1.38 -3.78
C VAL A 98 -6.83 1.33 -5.23
N PHE A 99 -7.38 0.20 -5.68
CA PHE A 99 -7.93 0.08 -7.02
C PHE A 99 -9.14 0.99 -7.26
N ARG A 100 -10.02 1.18 -6.27
CA ARG A 100 -11.13 2.14 -6.37
C ARG A 100 -10.63 3.56 -6.60
N VAL A 101 -9.60 4.00 -5.86
CA VAL A 101 -8.96 5.31 -6.07
C VAL A 101 -8.36 5.41 -7.47
N LEU A 102 -7.57 4.41 -7.89
CA LEU A 102 -6.97 4.41 -9.23
C LEU A 102 -8.05 4.53 -10.32
N LYS A 103 -9.14 3.78 -10.20
CA LYS A 103 -10.28 3.87 -11.11
C LYS A 103 -10.94 5.25 -11.10
N GLN A 104 -11.18 5.83 -9.92
CA GLN A 104 -11.80 7.15 -9.77
C GLN A 104 -11.02 8.24 -10.50
N PHE A 105 -9.69 8.17 -10.46
CA PHE A 105 -8.81 9.16 -11.10
C PHE A 105 -8.25 8.71 -12.47
N GLN A 106 -8.76 7.61 -13.02
CA GLN A 106 -8.34 7.06 -14.32
C GLN A 106 -6.84 6.79 -14.41
N LEU A 107 -6.26 6.28 -13.33
CA LEU A 107 -4.86 5.90 -13.21
C LEU A 107 -4.70 4.37 -13.28
N ASN A 108 -3.54 3.93 -13.74
CA ASN A 108 -3.15 2.52 -13.75
C ASN A 108 -2.20 2.25 -12.58
N THR A 109 -1.99 0.98 -12.22
CA THR A 109 -1.04 0.57 -11.16
C THR A 109 0.38 1.07 -11.42
N ASN A 110 0.79 1.08 -12.68
CA ASN A 110 2.12 1.49 -13.12
C ASN A 110 2.23 3.00 -13.41
N SER A 111 1.14 3.77 -13.27
CA SER A 111 1.16 5.22 -13.50
C SER A 111 2.20 5.86 -12.59
N GLN A 112 3.21 6.48 -13.18
CA GLN A 112 4.31 7.10 -12.44
C GLN A 112 3.92 8.51 -12.02
N ILE A 113 4.14 8.83 -10.76
CA ILE A 113 3.82 10.10 -10.14
C ILE A 113 5.10 10.70 -9.59
N LYS A 114 5.40 11.93 -9.99
CA LYS A 114 6.50 12.71 -9.43
C LYS A 114 5.92 13.83 -8.58
N ILE A 115 6.17 13.78 -7.28
CA ILE A 115 5.72 14.82 -6.35
C ILE A 115 6.85 15.84 -6.16
N ALA A 116 6.51 17.10 -6.39
CA ALA A 116 7.34 18.26 -6.07
C ALA A 116 6.64 19.08 -4.99
N SER A 117 7.38 19.46 -3.94
CA SER A 117 6.86 20.27 -2.84
C SER A 117 7.91 21.30 -2.45
N SER A 118 7.48 22.55 -2.25
CA SER A 118 8.31 23.62 -1.68
C SER A 118 8.36 23.58 -0.15
N THR A 119 7.48 22.81 0.48
CA THR A 119 7.39 22.65 1.94
C THR A 119 7.65 21.20 2.35
N ARG A 120 7.94 20.98 3.63
CA ARG A 120 8.13 19.64 4.20
C ARG A 120 6.88 18.79 3.98
N THR A 121 7.07 17.62 3.40
CA THR A 121 6.01 16.64 3.14
C THR A 121 6.47 15.24 3.55
N PHE A 122 5.52 14.36 3.85
CA PHE A 122 5.78 12.95 4.11
C PHE A 122 5.87 12.13 2.81
N PHE A 123 5.50 12.72 1.67
CA PHE A 123 5.65 12.07 0.38
C PHE A 123 7.12 12.03 -0.07
N PRO A 124 7.53 10.97 -0.79
CA PRO A 124 8.80 10.97 -1.49
C PRO A 124 8.77 12.06 -2.56
N THR A 125 9.79 12.93 -2.56
CA THR A 125 9.88 14.02 -3.53
C THR A 125 11.02 13.78 -4.51
N ASN A 126 10.95 14.43 -5.67
CA ASN A 126 12.00 14.46 -6.69
C ASN A 126 12.39 13.11 -7.32
N SER A 127 11.65 12.03 -7.03
CA SER A 127 11.77 10.72 -7.67
C SER A 127 10.39 10.24 -8.15
N PRO A 128 10.27 9.63 -9.35
CA PRO A 128 9.03 8.98 -9.77
C PRO A 128 8.71 7.78 -8.88
N MET A 129 7.46 7.64 -8.48
CA MET A 129 6.92 6.48 -7.77
C MET A 129 5.57 6.09 -8.37
N SER A 130 5.23 4.80 -8.33
CA SER A 130 3.93 4.35 -8.83
C SER A 130 2.79 4.94 -7.99
N ALA A 131 1.67 5.25 -8.65
CA ALA A 131 0.43 5.65 -7.99
C ALA A 131 -0.01 4.61 -6.96
N PHE A 132 0.17 3.32 -7.30
CA PHE A 132 -0.12 2.21 -6.43
C PHE A 132 0.68 2.26 -5.12
N ASP A 133 2.00 2.49 -5.18
CA ASP A 133 2.85 2.54 -3.98
C ASP A 133 2.50 3.71 -3.06
N ILE A 134 2.24 4.88 -3.65
CA ILE A 134 1.81 6.08 -2.91
C ILE A 134 0.51 5.78 -2.16
N LEU A 135 -0.51 5.29 -2.87
CA LEU A 135 -1.83 5.02 -2.30
C LEU A 135 -1.81 3.84 -1.33
N SER A 136 -0.93 2.86 -1.51
CA SER A 136 -0.86 1.68 -0.65
C SER A 136 -0.15 1.92 0.67
N GLY A 137 0.70 2.95 0.78
CA GLY A 137 1.66 3.06 1.88
C GLY A 137 1.86 4.44 2.49
N TYR A 138 1.46 5.53 1.83
CA TYR A 138 1.79 6.87 2.31
C TYR A 138 0.61 7.63 2.91
N VAL A 139 -0.63 7.27 2.58
CA VAL A 139 -1.84 8.00 2.99
C VAL A 139 -2.89 7.10 3.61
N GLU A 140 -3.75 7.63 4.48
CA GLU A 140 -4.92 6.90 4.98
C GLU A 140 -6.10 7.04 3.99
N LEU A 141 -6.57 5.93 3.41
CA LEU A 141 -7.69 5.97 2.45
C LEU A 141 -9.06 5.82 3.09
N ASN A 142 -9.15 5.12 4.23
CA ASN A 142 -10.42 4.71 4.86
C ASN A 142 -10.81 5.58 6.07
N GLN A 143 -10.27 6.79 6.21
CA GLN A 143 -10.68 7.70 7.27
C GLN A 143 -11.99 8.40 6.90
N PRO A 144 -12.92 8.57 7.86
CA PRO A 144 -14.13 9.36 7.63
C PRO A 144 -13.77 10.76 7.16
N ILE A 145 -14.46 11.24 6.13
CA ILE A 145 -14.25 12.58 5.61
C ILE A 145 -14.61 13.62 6.70
N SER A 146 -13.80 14.66 6.84
CA SER A 146 -14.05 15.77 7.76
C SER A 146 -15.07 16.76 7.20
N LYS A 147 -15.78 17.47 8.09
CA LYS A 147 -16.70 18.57 7.71
C LYS A 147 -16.04 19.57 6.76
N LYS A 148 -14.80 19.99 7.07
CA LYS A 148 -14.02 20.91 6.23
C LYS A 148 -13.74 20.36 4.83
N GLN A 149 -13.44 19.07 4.71
CA GLN A 149 -13.25 18.44 3.40
C GLN A 149 -14.56 18.38 2.60
N ILE A 150 -15.69 18.10 3.26
CA ILE A 150 -17.02 18.13 2.63
C ILE A 150 -17.34 19.53 2.10
N GLU A 151 -17.12 20.57 2.90
CA GLU A 151 -17.32 21.97 2.50
C GLU A 151 -16.47 22.34 1.29
N ILE A 152 -15.18 21.96 1.28
CA ILE A 152 -14.31 22.16 0.12
C ILE A 152 -14.86 21.43 -1.11
N LEU A 153 -15.28 20.17 -0.97
CA LEU A 153 -15.85 19.42 -2.08
C LEU A 153 -17.11 20.07 -2.64
N ALA A 154 -18.01 20.54 -1.78
CA ALA A 154 -19.23 21.23 -2.22
C ALA A 154 -18.91 22.40 -3.15
N THR A 155 -17.84 23.16 -2.91
CA THR A 155 -17.42 24.26 -3.80
C THR A 155 -16.90 23.80 -5.18
N LEU A 156 -16.51 22.53 -5.31
CA LEU A 156 -15.96 21.94 -6.54
C LEU A 156 -17.01 21.16 -7.36
N CYS A 157 -18.23 21.03 -6.85
CA CYS A 157 -19.32 20.34 -7.55
C CYS A 157 -20.02 21.27 -8.54
N LYS A 158 -20.36 20.76 -9.73
CA LYS A 158 -21.09 21.53 -10.76
C LYS A 158 -22.60 21.52 -10.54
N ASP A 159 -23.15 20.45 -9.98
CA ASP A 159 -24.59 20.35 -9.71
C ASP A 159 -24.95 21.03 -8.39
N LYS A 160 -25.84 22.03 -8.46
CA LYS A 160 -26.33 22.77 -7.29
C LYS A 160 -27.03 21.87 -6.27
N ASN A 161 -27.69 20.80 -6.70
CA ASN A 161 -28.34 19.87 -5.77
C ASN A 161 -27.30 19.08 -4.96
N GLU A 162 -26.23 18.62 -5.61
CA GLU A 162 -25.09 17.98 -4.93
C GLU A 162 -24.41 18.96 -3.95
N GLN A 163 -24.23 20.23 -4.32
CA GLN A 163 -23.68 21.26 -3.42
C GLN A 163 -24.52 21.42 -2.14
N VAL A 164 -25.85 21.54 -2.28
CA VAL A 164 -26.77 21.68 -1.14
C VAL A 164 -26.74 20.43 -0.28
N ASN A 165 -26.78 19.24 -0.89
CA ASN A 165 -26.73 17.98 -0.17
C ASN A 165 -25.42 17.82 0.63
N LEU A 166 -24.27 18.14 0.04
CA LEU A 166 -22.99 18.10 0.73
C LEU A 166 -22.93 19.13 1.88
N THR A 167 -23.49 20.31 1.68
CA THR A 167 -23.57 21.33 2.75
C THR A 167 -24.41 20.83 3.92
N ASN A 168 -25.53 20.15 3.66
CA ASN A 168 -26.34 19.53 4.70
C ASN A 168 -25.60 18.37 5.40
N LEU A 169 -24.84 17.56 4.66
CA LEU A 169 -24.00 16.50 5.22
C LEU A 169 -22.91 17.04 6.15
N ALA A 170 -22.34 18.22 5.87
CA ALA A 170 -21.37 18.87 6.75
C ALA A 170 -22.00 19.43 8.04
N GLY A 171 -23.32 19.64 8.05
CA GLY A 171 -24.10 20.16 9.18
C GLY A 171 -24.56 19.07 10.15
N ASP A 172 -25.87 19.02 10.39
CA ASP A 172 -26.50 18.17 11.41
C ASP A 172 -26.46 16.67 11.05
N ALA A 173 -26.42 16.36 9.75
CA ALA A 173 -26.39 14.97 9.28
C ALA A 173 -25.00 14.31 9.43
N TYR A 174 -23.95 15.07 9.74
CA TYR A 174 -22.57 14.59 9.74
C TYR A 174 -22.33 13.38 10.65
N GLU A 175 -22.84 13.42 11.88
CA GLU A 175 -22.61 12.34 12.86
C GLU A 175 -23.14 11.00 12.34
N LYS A 176 -24.43 10.99 11.97
CA LYS A 176 -25.16 9.80 11.57
C LYS A 176 -24.80 9.30 10.17
N GLU A 177 -24.61 10.22 9.23
CA GLU A 177 -24.43 9.87 7.82
C GLU A 177 -22.95 9.68 7.46
N ILE A 178 -22.02 10.29 8.20
CA ILE A 178 -20.58 10.21 7.91
C ILE A 178 -19.82 9.44 8.99
N LEU A 179 -19.93 9.80 10.28
CA LEU A 179 -19.11 9.18 11.32
C LEU A 179 -19.56 7.76 11.67
N ASP A 180 -20.85 7.56 11.92
CA ASP A 180 -21.41 6.24 12.27
C ASP A 180 -21.22 5.24 11.13
N LYS A 181 -21.38 5.70 9.88
CA LYS A 181 -21.21 4.90 8.67
C LYS A 181 -19.77 4.85 8.16
N ARG A 182 -18.89 5.67 8.74
CA ARG A 182 -17.47 5.83 8.40
C ARG A 182 -17.17 6.21 6.94
N ILE A 183 -18.04 7.00 6.33
CA ILE A 183 -17.94 7.41 4.91
C ILE A 183 -16.64 8.19 4.66
N SER A 184 -15.79 7.68 3.75
CA SER A 184 -14.51 8.29 3.39
C SER A 184 -14.63 9.37 2.32
N LEU A 185 -13.51 10.06 2.07
CA LEU A 185 -13.40 11.02 0.97
C LEU A 185 -13.65 10.37 -0.40
N LEU A 186 -13.20 9.12 -0.58
CA LEU A 186 -13.40 8.38 -1.83
C LEU A 186 -14.88 8.07 -2.05
N ASP A 187 -15.60 7.65 -1.00
CA ASP A 187 -17.02 7.30 -1.11
C ASP A 187 -17.85 8.51 -1.51
N ILE A 188 -17.56 9.68 -0.94
CA ILE A 188 -18.21 10.94 -1.35
C ILE A 188 -17.96 11.23 -2.83
N LEU A 189 -16.72 11.10 -3.31
CA LEU A 189 -16.40 11.33 -4.74
C LEU A 189 -17.06 10.31 -5.67
N GLU A 190 -17.35 9.11 -5.18
CA GLU A 190 -18.07 8.09 -5.93
C GLU A 190 -19.58 8.31 -5.93
N MET A 191 -20.14 8.89 -4.87
CA MET A 191 -21.56 9.23 -4.75
C MET A 191 -21.92 10.54 -5.48
N TYR A 192 -21.06 11.55 -5.41
CA TYR A 192 -21.29 12.89 -5.95
C TYR A 192 -20.38 13.15 -7.15
N ARG A 193 -20.87 12.78 -8.33
CA ARG A 193 -20.06 12.70 -9.57
C ARG A 193 -19.81 14.06 -10.21
N SER A 194 -20.56 15.10 -9.85
CA SER A 194 -20.34 16.44 -10.40
C SER A 194 -19.16 17.17 -9.74
N CYS A 195 -18.61 16.61 -8.65
CA CYS A 195 -17.49 17.15 -7.90
C CYS A 195 -16.15 16.85 -8.59
N GLU A 196 -15.54 17.88 -9.16
CA GLU A 196 -14.28 17.75 -9.90
C GLU A 196 -13.08 18.00 -8.99
N LEU A 197 -12.63 16.94 -8.31
CA LEU A 197 -11.40 16.95 -7.53
C LEU A 197 -10.25 16.39 -8.37
N THR A 198 -9.14 17.11 -8.48
CA THR A 198 -7.92 16.57 -9.11
C THR A 198 -7.22 15.58 -8.18
N PHE A 199 -6.45 14.64 -8.75
CA PHE A 199 -5.67 13.69 -7.96
C PHE A 199 -4.67 14.37 -7.00
N SER A 200 -4.08 15.50 -7.40
CA SER A 200 -3.20 16.28 -6.53
C SER A 200 -3.94 16.88 -5.33
N GLN A 201 -5.15 17.40 -5.52
CA GLN A 201 -5.97 17.90 -4.42
C GLN A 201 -6.40 16.76 -3.49
N TYR A 202 -6.78 15.61 -4.06
CA TYR A 202 -7.11 14.41 -3.29
C TYR A 202 -5.96 13.99 -2.37
N LEU A 203 -4.74 13.80 -2.88
CA LEU A 203 -3.59 13.44 -2.05
C LEU A 203 -3.28 14.47 -0.96
N ARG A 204 -3.50 15.77 -1.22
CA ARG A 204 -3.30 16.83 -0.22
C ARG A 204 -4.34 16.84 0.89
N MET A 205 -5.53 16.31 0.61
CA MET A 205 -6.61 16.23 1.60
C MET A 205 -6.43 15.02 2.52
N LEU A 206 -5.69 14.00 2.10
CA LEU A 206 -5.47 12.80 2.91
C LEU A 206 -4.36 12.99 3.95
N PRO A 207 -4.54 12.48 5.18
CA PRO A 207 -3.46 12.44 6.14
C PRO A 207 -2.45 11.34 5.80
N SER A 208 -1.24 11.46 6.35
CA SER A 208 -0.22 10.43 6.24
C SER A 208 -0.67 9.12 6.88
N LEU A 209 -0.23 7.99 6.33
CA LEU A 209 -0.45 6.67 6.94
C LEU A 209 0.26 6.59 8.30
N HIS A 210 -0.49 6.23 9.35
CA HIS A 210 0.02 6.20 10.72
C HIS A 210 0.64 4.85 11.08
N ILE A 211 1.56 4.85 12.04
CA ILE A 211 2.03 3.60 12.67
C ILE A 211 0.99 3.18 13.72
N ARG A 212 0.67 1.89 13.76
CA ARG A 212 -0.19 1.30 14.79
C ARG A 212 0.68 0.65 15.86
N GLN A 213 0.44 0.98 17.12
CA GLN A 213 1.15 0.38 18.24
C GLN A 213 0.31 -0.75 18.84
N TYR A 214 0.93 -1.90 19.05
CA TYR A 214 0.31 -3.05 19.69
C TYR A 214 1.14 -3.49 20.90
N SER A 215 0.48 -3.79 22.01
CA SER A 215 1.15 -4.37 23.17
C SER A 215 1.69 -5.76 22.84
N ILE A 216 2.95 -6.02 23.17
CA ILE A 216 3.55 -7.35 22.98
C ILE A 216 2.91 -8.33 23.98
N SER A 217 2.41 -9.46 23.47
CA SER A 217 1.75 -10.52 24.24
C SER A 217 2.66 -11.71 24.57
N SER A 218 3.98 -11.50 24.56
CA SER A 218 5.01 -12.52 24.84
C SER A 218 6.02 -12.02 25.86
N SER A 219 6.77 -12.96 26.47
CA SER A 219 7.90 -12.67 27.34
C SER A 219 9.22 -13.05 26.65
N PRO A 220 10.27 -12.20 26.72
CA PRO A 220 11.57 -12.53 26.14
C PRO A 220 12.24 -13.73 26.85
N LEU A 221 11.74 -14.13 28.03
CA LEU A 221 12.18 -15.35 28.72
C LEU A 221 11.74 -16.63 28.00
N TRP A 222 10.63 -16.57 27.25
CA TRP A 222 10.19 -17.67 26.40
C TRP A 222 10.99 -17.69 25.09
N ASN A 223 11.11 -16.53 24.43
CA ASN A 223 11.93 -16.38 23.25
C ASN A 223 12.37 -14.90 23.09
N SER A 224 13.66 -14.63 23.02
CA SER A 224 14.19 -13.26 22.90
C SER A 224 14.15 -12.71 21.48
N GLU A 225 14.05 -13.56 20.47
CA GLU A 225 14.05 -13.19 19.05
C GLU A 225 12.65 -13.12 18.44
N ILE A 226 11.63 -13.65 19.12
CA ILE A 226 10.25 -13.72 18.63
C ILE A 226 9.34 -12.96 19.57
N VAL A 227 8.61 -12.01 19.01
CA VAL A 227 7.52 -11.31 19.71
C VAL A 227 6.18 -11.83 19.21
N THR A 228 5.18 -11.83 20.08
CA THR A 228 3.81 -12.11 19.68
C THR A 228 2.91 -10.91 19.88
N LEU A 229 1.91 -10.76 19.02
CA LEU A 229 0.81 -9.83 19.22
C LEU A 229 -0.52 -10.59 19.27
N THR A 230 -1.44 -10.07 20.06
CA THR A 230 -2.82 -10.52 20.12
C THR A 230 -3.72 -9.32 19.90
N TYR A 231 -4.58 -9.38 18.89
CA TYR A 231 -5.35 -8.20 18.47
C TYR A 231 -6.71 -8.58 17.89
N ASP A 232 -7.63 -7.62 17.97
CA ASP A 232 -8.97 -7.71 17.41
C ASP A 232 -8.96 -7.29 15.94
N VAL A 233 -9.68 -8.04 15.11
CA VAL A 233 -9.83 -7.73 13.69
C VAL A 233 -11.12 -6.94 13.51
N HIS A 234 -10.97 -5.65 13.25
CA HIS A 234 -12.10 -4.78 12.96
C HIS A 234 -12.48 -4.87 11.49
N CYS A 235 -13.69 -5.37 11.22
CA CYS A 235 -14.34 -5.27 9.92
C CYS A 235 -15.32 -4.11 9.98
N SER A 236 -14.86 -2.90 9.69
CA SER A 236 -15.76 -1.76 9.50
C SER A 236 -16.04 -1.59 8.00
N PRO A 237 -17.27 -1.21 7.62
CA PRO A 237 -17.56 -0.87 6.23
C PRO A 237 -16.62 0.26 5.76
N SER A 238 -16.24 0.17 4.49
CA SER A 238 -15.49 1.19 3.76
C SER A 238 -16.49 2.14 3.13
#